data_AF-A0A938V685-F1
#
_entry.id   AF-A0A938V685-F1
#
_cell.length_a   1.000
_cell.length_b   1.000
_cell.length_c   1.000
_cell.angle_alpha   90.00
_cell.angle_beta   90.00
_cell.angle_gamma   90.00
#
_symmetry.space_group_name_H-M   'P 1'
#
loop_
_entity.id
_entity.type
_entity.pdbx_description
1 polymer ?
#
loop_
_entity_poly.entity_id
_entity_poly.type
_entity_poly.pdbx_seq_one_letter_code
_entity_poly.pdbx_strand_id
1 'polypeptide(L)'
;MQKSHNQPSVTSLIFWLWLLLLLILNLIPTRGSILDGENKTSAGFRFDYLTHFLAFLFPPLIYRHIRYYGGNLFRRNQWLMALIVSGICAIGFEFAQHFIPYRTYNPNDLFFNLAGVIFGFSVVGIIEISRATGSTSVGS
;
A
#
# COMPACT_ATOMS: atom_id res chain seq x y z
N MET A 1 -23.96 -23.37 14.62
CA MET A 1 -24.45 -22.08 14.09
C MET A 1 -23.26 -21.15 13.89
N GLN A 2 -22.82 -21.02 12.65
CA GLN A 2 -21.63 -20.26 12.25
C GLN A 2 -22.03 -18.78 12.16
N LYS A 3 -21.60 -17.94 13.10
CA LYS A 3 -21.75 -16.49 12.96
C LYS A 3 -20.92 -16.07 11.73
N SER A 4 -21.63 -15.82 10.64
CA SER A 4 -21.17 -15.00 9.53
C SER A 4 -20.76 -13.63 10.08
N HIS A 5 -19.50 -13.50 10.51
CA HIS A 5 -18.96 -12.23 10.95
C HIS A 5 -18.48 -11.47 9.71
N ASN A 6 -19.46 -11.07 8.89
CA ASN A 6 -19.25 -10.26 7.68
C ASN A 6 -19.14 -8.76 8.00
N GLN A 7 -18.79 -8.42 9.25
CA GLN A 7 -18.63 -7.04 9.68
C GLN A 7 -17.19 -6.60 9.40
N PRO A 8 -16.97 -5.46 8.73
CA PRO A 8 -15.62 -4.93 8.54
C PRO A 8 -14.99 -4.69 9.90
N SER A 9 -13.82 -5.29 10.13
CA SER A 9 -13.07 -5.07 11.37
C SER A 9 -12.57 -3.63 11.43
N VAL A 10 -12.28 -3.12 12.64
CA VAL A 10 -11.63 -1.80 12.82
C VAL A 10 -10.35 -1.71 11.96
N THR A 11 -9.60 -2.80 11.83
CA THR A 11 -8.42 -2.87 10.96
C THR A 11 -8.75 -2.76 9.47
N SER A 12 -9.91 -3.26 9.04
CA SER A 12 -10.38 -3.08 7.66
C SER A 12 -10.71 -1.63 7.38
N LEU A 13 -11.26 -0.90 8.36
CA LEU A 13 -11.44 0.56 8.25
C LEU A 13 -10.09 1.28 8.16
N ILE A 14 -9.09 0.87 8.95
CA ILE A 14 -7.73 1.44 8.89
C ILE A 14 -7.12 1.29 7.48
N PHE A 15 -7.33 0.15 6.81
CA PHE A 15 -6.87 -0.03 5.42
C PHE A 15 -7.43 1.04 4.48
N TRP A 16 -8.74 1.28 4.53
CA TRP A 16 -9.39 2.28 3.68
C TRP A 16 -9.03 3.71 4.06
N LEU A 17 -8.94 4.01 5.35
CA LEU A 17 -8.49 5.32 5.85
C LEU A 17 -7.05 5.61 5.44
N TRP A 18 -6.18 4.59 5.41
CA TRP A 18 -4.81 4.75 4.93
C TRP A 18 -4.78 5.09 3.44
N LEU A 19 -5.52 4.37 2.60
CA LEU A 19 -5.60 4.71 1.17
C LEU A 19 -6.21 6.10 0.93
N LEU A 20 -7.21 6.48 1.71
CA LEU A 20 -7.79 7.83 1.67
C LEU A 20 -6.77 8.90 2.08
N LEU A 21 -6.00 8.66 3.13
CA LEU A 21 -4.92 9.54 3.56
C LEU A 21 -3.88 9.71 2.43
N LEU A 22 -3.45 8.61 1.82
CA LEU A 22 -2.51 8.66 0.69
C LEU A 22 -3.06 9.44 -0.49
N LEU A 23 -4.35 9.29 -0.81
CA LEU A 23 -5.02 10.09 -1.82
C LEU A 23 -4.92 11.58 -1.45
N ILE A 24 -5.38 11.98 -0.25
CA ILE A 24 -5.35 13.37 0.20
C ILE A 24 -3.94 13.97 0.10
N LEU A 25 -2.92 13.23 0.58
CA LEU A 25 -1.52 13.68 0.53
C LEU A 25 -1.01 13.87 -0.90
N ASN A 26 -1.46 13.05 -1.86
CA ASN A 26 -1.14 13.21 -3.28
C ASN A 26 -1.85 14.43 -3.90
N LEU A 27 -3.04 14.78 -3.42
CA LEU A 27 -3.82 15.89 -3.95
C LEU A 27 -3.39 17.27 -3.42
N ILE A 28 -2.81 17.34 -2.21
CA ILE A 28 -2.36 18.61 -1.63
C ILE A 28 -1.16 19.13 -2.43
N PRO A 29 -1.20 20.34 -3.01
CA PRO A 29 -0.03 20.91 -3.68
C PRO A 29 1.05 21.27 -2.66
N THR A 30 2.17 20.55 -2.67
CA THR A 30 3.41 21.03 -2.03
C THR A 30 3.94 22.17 -2.88
N ARG A 31 4.03 23.38 -2.32
CA ARG A 31 4.51 24.59 -3.00
C ARG A 31 5.83 24.29 -3.73
N GLY A 32 5.77 24.16 -5.05
CA GLY A 32 6.94 23.98 -5.90
C GLY A 32 7.87 25.18 -5.81
N SER A 33 9.16 24.92 -6.01
CA SER A 33 10.30 25.85 -6.19
C SER A 33 11.23 26.19 -5.01
N ILE A 34 10.88 26.02 -3.74
CA ILE A 34 11.84 26.33 -2.64
C ILE A 34 12.60 25.08 -2.15
N LEU A 35 12.03 23.88 -2.28
CA LEU A 35 12.61 22.62 -1.76
C LEU A 35 13.12 21.65 -2.84
N ASP A 36 12.84 21.90 -4.13
CA ASP A 36 13.22 21.02 -5.23
C ASP A 36 14.74 20.95 -5.48
N GLY A 37 15.49 21.92 -4.95
CA GLY A 37 16.96 21.95 -4.97
C GLY A 37 17.62 21.31 -3.76
N GLU A 38 16.96 21.22 -2.60
CA GLU A 38 17.62 20.91 -1.32
C GLU A 38 17.53 19.44 -0.90
N ASN A 39 16.62 18.65 -1.49
CA ASN A 39 16.41 17.24 -1.11
C ASN A 39 17.07 16.21 -2.03
N LYS A 40 17.94 16.64 -2.95
CA LYS A 40 18.75 15.74 -3.76
C LYS A 40 20.01 15.38 -2.98
N THR A 41 20.16 14.11 -2.64
CA THR A 41 21.49 13.59 -2.25
C THR A 41 22.48 13.82 -3.41
N SER A 42 23.78 13.79 -3.14
CA SER A 42 24.83 13.93 -4.16
C SER A 42 24.73 12.91 -5.31
N ALA A 43 23.97 11.83 -5.12
CA ALA A 43 23.67 10.80 -6.13
C ALA A 43 22.35 11.04 -6.92
N GLY A 44 21.67 12.18 -6.71
CA GLY A 44 20.39 12.48 -7.35
C GLY A 44 19.18 11.72 -6.77
N PHE A 45 19.38 10.92 -5.71
CA PHE A 45 18.29 10.27 -4.98
C PHE A 45 17.55 11.30 -4.13
N ARG A 46 16.23 11.36 -4.30
CA ARG A 46 15.33 12.24 -3.56
C ARG A 46 14.63 11.42 -2.47
N PHE A 47 14.56 11.94 -1.24
CA PHE A 47 13.94 11.25 -0.10
C PHE A 47 12.42 11.04 -0.26
N ASP A 48 11.78 11.78 -1.16
CA ASP A 48 10.38 11.59 -1.54
C ASP A 48 10.13 10.18 -2.13
N TYR A 49 11.05 9.65 -2.94
CA TYR A 49 10.95 8.30 -3.52
C TYR A 49 10.87 7.21 -2.45
N LEU A 50 11.66 7.34 -1.38
CA LEU A 50 11.59 6.43 -0.23
C LEU A 50 10.24 6.55 0.48
N THR A 51 9.70 7.76 0.59
CA THR A 51 8.40 8.01 1.21
C THR A 51 7.28 7.38 0.39
N HIS A 52 7.32 7.49 -0.94
CA HIS A 52 6.38 6.82 -1.86
C HIS A 52 6.41 5.30 -1.71
N PHE A 53 7.62 4.71 -1.69
CA PHE A 53 7.80 3.29 -1.44
C PHE A 53 7.22 2.85 -0.10
N LEU A 54 7.62 3.52 0.98
CA LEU A 54 7.19 3.17 2.34
C LEU A 54 5.67 3.36 2.50
N ALA A 55 5.11 4.45 1.96
CA ALA A 55 3.68 4.73 2.00
C ALA A 55 2.83 3.59 1.42
N PHE A 56 3.27 3.02 0.29
CA PHE A 56 2.62 1.89 -0.38
C PHE A 56 3.06 0.52 0.15
N LEU A 57 4.04 0.46 1.05
CA LEU A 57 4.38 -0.75 1.82
C LEU A 57 3.40 -1.02 2.98
N PHE A 58 2.73 0.02 3.49
CA PHE A 58 1.77 -0.11 4.61
C PHE A 58 0.48 -0.90 4.29
N PRO A 59 -0.20 -0.75 3.13
CA PRO A 59 -1.39 -1.54 2.82
C PRO A 59 -1.17 -3.06 2.91
N PRO A 60 -0.07 -3.65 2.40
CA PRO A 60 0.29 -5.05 2.65
C PRO A 60 0.41 -5.41 4.14
N LEU A 61 1.01 -4.55 4.97
CA LEU A 61 1.18 -4.78 6.41
C LEU A 61 -0.16 -4.76 7.16
N ILE A 62 -1.03 -3.80 6.84
CA ILE A 62 -2.39 -3.72 7.38
C ILE A 62 -3.18 -4.96 6.96
N TYR A 63 -3.08 -5.37 5.69
CA TYR A 63 -3.68 -6.59 5.19
C TYR A 63 -3.23 -7.83 5.99
N ARG A 64 -1.93 -7.99 6.22
CA ARG A 64 -1.40 -9.09 7.04
C ARG A 64 -1.99 -9.08 8.45
N HIS A 65 -2.11 -7.91 9.08
CA HIS A 65 -2.73 -7.80 10.39
C HIS A 65 -4.21 -8.24 10.38
N ILE A 66 -4.98 -7.82 9.36
CA ILE A 66 -6.37 -8.28 9.17
C ILE A 66 -6.42 -9.81 9.11
N ARG A 67 -5.52 -10.43 8.34
CA ARG A 67 -5.45 -11.89 8.17
C ARG A 67 -5.08 -12.61 9.46
N TYR A 68 -4.12 -12.08 10.21
CA TYR A 68 -3.67 -12.67 11.47
C TYR A 68 -4.80 -12.78 12.51
N TYR A 69 -5.68 -11.78 12.58
CA TYR A 69 -6.84 -11.78 13.50
C TYR A 69 -8.12 -12.37 12.89
N GLY A 70 -8.04 -13.04 11.74
CA GLY A 70 -9.19 -13.68 11.09
C GLY A 70 -10.23 -12.69 10.55
N GLY A 71 -9.85 -11.43 10.35
CA GLY A 71 -10.71 -10.41 9.74
C GLY A 71 -10.83 -10.59 8.23
N ASN A 72 -11.84 -9.93 7.65
CA ASN A 72 -12.11 -9.98 6.22
C ASN A 72 -12.12 -8.58 5.61
N LEU A 73 -11.22 -8.32 4.66
CA LEU A 73 -11.20 -7.07 3.90
C LEU A 73 -12.10 -7.14 2.65
N PHE A 74 -12.11 -8.31 1.99
CA PHE A 74 -12.91 -8.58 0.80
C PHE A 74 -13.66 -9.90 0.92
N ARG A 75 -14.79 -10.03 0.21
CA ARG A 75 -15.63 -11.25 0.23
C ARG A 75 -14.97 -12.46 -0.42
N ARG A 76 -14.11 -12.26 -1.42
CA ARG A 76 -13.41 -13.32 -2.16
C ARG A 76 -11.97 -12.93 -2.45
N ASN A 77 -11.09 -13.93 -2.44
CA ASN A 77 -9.68 -13.83 -2.82
C ASN A 77 -8.97 -12.58 -2.24
N GLN A 78 -8.96 -12.48 -0.90
CA GLN A 78 -8.59 -11.26 -0.19
C GLN A 78 -7.19 -10.75 -0.52
N TRP A 79 -6.23 -11.66 -0.69
CA TRP A 79 -4.85 -11.30 -1.04
C TRP A 79 -4.81 -10.62 -2.42
N LEU A 80 -5.41 -11.26 -3.43
CA LEU A 80 -5.43 -10.73 -4.80
C LEU A 80 -6.20 -9.40 -4.88
N MET A 81 -7.35 -9.31 -4.21
CA MET A 81 -8.14 -8.07 -4.20
C MET A 81 -7.40 -6.93 -3.50
N ALA A 82 -6.71 -7.20 -2.37
CA ALA A 82 -5.91 -6.19 -1.68
C ALA A 82 -4.72 -5.72 -2.54
N LEU A 83 -4.05 -6.65 -3.23
CA LEU A 83 -2.99 -6.33 -4.19
C LEU A 83 -3.52 -5.46 -5.34
N ILE A 84 -4.62 -5.86 -5.97
CA ILE A 84 -5.20 -5.13 -7.11
C ILE A 84 -5.65 -3.74 -6.68
N VAL A 85 -6.40 -3.60 -5.59
CA VAL A 85 -6.86 -2.30 -5.10
C VAL A 85 -5.69 -1.39 -4.76
N SER A 86 -4.67 -1.90 -4.06
CA SER A 86 -3.48 -1.11 -3.72
C SER A 86 -2.70 -0.71 -4.98
N GLY A 87 -2.60 -1.59 -5.97
CA GLY A 87 -1.94 -1.31 -7.25
C GLY A 87 -2.70 -0.28 -8.10
N ILE A 88 -4.03 -0.38 -8.15
CA ILE A 88 -4.88 0.64 -8.81
C ILE A 88 -4.72 1.99 -8.11
N CYS A 89 -4.65 2.02 -6.78
CA CYS A 89 -4.38 3.25 -6.04
C CYS A 89 -2.97 3.80 -6.33
N ALA A 90 -1.94 2.96 -6.38
CA ALA A 90 -0.57 3.37 -6.71
C ALA A 90 -0.48 4.07 -8.07
N ILE A 91 -1.17 3.54 -9.07
CA ILE A 91 -1.25 4.13 -10.41
C ILE A 91 -2.15 5.35 -10.41
N GLY A 92 -3.35 5.22 -9.85
CA GLY A 92 -4.40 6.22 -9.90
C GLY A 92 -4.05 7.50 -9.14
N PHE A 93 -3.35 7.41 -8.01
CA PHE A 93 -2.98 8.59 -7.22
C PHE A 93 -1.94 9.43 -7.94
N GLU A 94 -0.94 8.79 -8.55
CA GLU A 94 0.07 9.49 -9.34
C GLU A 94 -0.54 10.05 -10.64
N PHE A 95 -1.41 9.29 -11.30
CA PHE A 95 -2.13 9.77 -12.48
C PHE A 95 -3.08 10.93 -12.15
N ALA A 96 -3.72 10.94 -10.97
CA ALA A 96 -4.58 12.04 -10.54
C ALA A 96 -3.83 13.37 -10.43
N GLN A 97 -2.54 13.35 -10.11
CA GLN A 97 -1.71 14.55 -10.08
C GLN A 97 -1.64 15.27 -11.44
N HIS A 98 -1.84 14.56 -12.56
CA HIS A 98 -1.90 15.15 -13.90
C HIS A 98 -3.00 16.21 -14.04
N PHE A 99 -4.06 16.11 -13.25
CA PHE A 99 -5.21 17.02 -13.30
C PHE A 99 -5.12 18.16 -12.28
N ILE A 100 -4.05 18.21 -11.48
CA ILE A 100 -3.92 19.16 -10.37
C ILE A 100 -2.91 20.23 -10.75
N PRO A 101 -3.32 21.51 -10.84
CA PRO A 101 -2.39 22.61 -11.03
C PRO A 101 -1.31 22.59 -9.94
N TYR A 102 -0.06 22.86 -10.31
CA TYR A 102 1.09 22.88 -9.40
C TYR A 102 1.53 21.50 -8.85
N ARG A 103 0.98 20.40 -9.38
CA ARG A 103 1.55 19.05 -9.24
C ARG A 103 2.02 18.56 -10.61
N THR A 104 3.08 17.76 -10.61
CA THR A 104 3.67 17.20 -11.83
C THR A 104 3.72 15.70 -11.68
N TYR A 105 3.09 15.00 -12.62
CA TYR A 105 3.24 13.55 -12.73
C TYR A 105 4.72 13.16 -12.81
N ASN A 106 5.13 12.25 -11.94
CA ASN A 106 6.49 11.76 -11.83
C ASN A 106 6.54 10.24 -12.01
N PRO A 107 7.10 9.75 -13.13
CA PRO A 107 7.26 8.31 -13.37
C PRO A 107 8.05 7.58 -12.27
N ASN A 108 8.98 8.27 -11.60
CA ASN A 108 9.73 7.66 -10.49
C ASN A 108 8.83 7.44 -9.27
N ASP A 109 7.97 8.39 -8.93
CA ASP A 109 7.02 8.25 -7.82
C ASP A 109 6.05 7.10 -8.09
N LEU A 110 5.56 6.96 -9.33
CA LEU A 110 4.78 5.80 -9.76
C LEU A 110 5.54 4.49 -9.55
N PHE A 111 6.80 4.43 -9.99
CA PHE A 111 7.64 3.25 -9.84
C PHE A 111 7.82 2.87 -8.37
N PHE A 112 8.13 3.82 -7.49
CA PHE A 112 8.32 3.56 -6.07
C PHE A 112 7.00 3.19 -5.36
N ASN A 113 5.86 3.78 -5.74
CA ASN A 113 4.54 3.37 -5.27
C ASN A 113 4.28 1.88 -5.60
N LEU A 114 4.46 1.51 -6.87
CA LEU A 114 4.26 0.13 -7.33
C LEU A 114 5.25 -0.85 -6.70
N ALA A 115 6.52 -0.45 -6.56
CA ALA A 115 7.54 -1.24 -5.90
C ALA A 115 7.16 -1.54 -4.45
N GLY A 116 6.63 -0.56 -3.71
CA GLY A 116 6.15 -0.74 -2.34
C GLY A 116 5.01 -1.76 -2.25
N VAL A 117 4.02 -1.65 -3.14
CA VAL A 117 2.90 -2.60 -3.24
C VAL A 117 3.40 -4.02 -3.53
N ILE A 118 4.15 -4.19 -4.62
CA ILE A 118 4.61 -5.51 -5.09
C ILE A 118 5.52 -6.16 -4.05
N PHE A 119 6.50 -5.42 -3.54
CA PHE A 119 7.43 -5.92 -2.53
C PHE A 119 6.67 -6.35 -1.27
N GLY A 120 5.81 -5.49 -0.74
CA GLY A 120 5.07 -5.79 0.49
C GLY A 120 4.14 -6.98 0.36
N PHE A 121 3.35 -7.08 -0.72
CA PHE A 121 2.47 -8.24 -0.92
C PHE A 121 3.23 -9.53 -1.21
N SER A 122 4.40 -9.45 -1.85
CA SER A 122 5.29 -10.61 -2.04
C SER A 122 5.81 -11.13 -0.70
N VAL A 123 6.33 -10.23 0.16
CA VAL A 123 6.81 -10.59 1.50
C VAL A 123 5.68 -11.19 2.34
N VAL A 124 4.51 -10.55 2.37
CA VAL A 124 3.36 -11.09 3.10
C VAL A 124 2.93 -12.44 2.53
N GLY A 125 2.87 -12.61 1.22
CA GLY A 125 2.54 -13.88 0.57
C GLY A 125 3.49 -15.00 0.98
N ILE A 126 4.80 -14.75 0.97
CA ILE A 126 5.82 -15.71 1.41
C ILE A 126 5.61 -16.10 2.87
N ILE A 127 5.35 -15.14 3.76
CA ILE A 127 5.11 -15.40 5.18
C ILE A 127 3.86 -16.26 5.39
N GLU A 128 2.77 -15.97 4.69
CA GLU A 128 1.53 -16.74 4.81
C GLU A 128 1.69 -18.18 4.28
N ILE A 129 2.42 -18.36 3.17
CA ILE A 129 2.73 -19.69 2.62
C ILE A 129 3.58 -20.49 3.61
N SER A 130 4.64 -19.90 4.16
CA SER A 130 5.52 -20.56 5.14
C SER A 130 4.78 -20.97 6.42
N ARG A 131 3.76 -20.21 6.84
CA ARG A 131 2.91 -20.57 7.98
C ARG A 131 2.02 -21.77 7.68
N ALA A 132 1.49 -21.85 6.46
CA ALA A 132 0.63 -22.96 6.03
C ALA A 132 1.39 -24.28 5.89
N THR A 133 2.65 -24.25 5.46
CA THR A 133 3.49 -25.46 5.35
C THR A 133 4.01 -25.93 6.71
N GLY A 134 4.35 -25.01 7.62
CA GLY A 134 4.83 -25.36 8.97
C GLY A 134 3.76 -25.97 9.89
N SER A 135 2.47 -25.64 9.70
CA SER A 135 1.39 -26.26 10.47
C SER A 135 1.11 -27.71 10.06
N THR A 136 1.43 -28.09 8.81
CA THR A 136 1.21 -29.46 8.33
C THR A 136 2.24 -30.47 8.83
N SER A 137 3.43 -30.04 9.26
CA SER A 137 4.52 -30.93 9.71
C SER A 137 4.50 -31.27 11.20
N VAL A 138 3.74 -30.54 12.03
CA VAL A 138 3.64 -30.77 13.49
C VAL A 138 2.43 -31.63 13.86
N GLY A 139 1.52 -31.86 12.91
CA GLY A 139 0.29 -32.64 13.11
C GLY A 139 0.30 -34.07 12.54
N SER A 140 1.45 -34.56 12.08
CA SER A 140 1.67 -35.92 11.54
C SER A 140 2.59 -36.72 12.46
#